data_AF-E1EXI3-F1
#
_entry.id   AF-E1EXI3-F1
#
_cell.length_a   1.000
_cell.length_b   1.000
_cell.length_c   1.000
_cell.angle_alpha   90.00
_cell.angle_beta   90.00
_cell.angle_gamma   90.00
#
_symmetry.space_group_name_H-M   'P 1'
#
loop_
_entity.id
_entity.type
_entity.pdbx_description
1 polymer ?
#
loop_
_entity_poly.entity_id
_entity_poly.type
_entity_poly.pdbx_seq_one_letter_code
_entity_poly.pdbx_strand_id
1 'polypeptide(L)'
;MNLQDDQSEELFMPEEEFSDIQLNLEFADLSEDFRSEIETLASAFWTQTPYSELAFELAKIVSAQPEVGTVACGDDSTVLGYHSIVNFGQYLHVSAIESLFDLLLNALEEYKTILPPAKLFWQRLKAGTVCLGFLTTGRYTNLPMNAIAAFYQVVKDDIEWASGAKYNSSTPSHLFKFTHILYVTKAVLKDTEPSANQINGFTTNPLNRLKKRSLARPEDTTIIECSLFTLLIPASLGSFTCWVISVLDLGGYFRVSKALADEDFD
;
A
#
# COMPACT_ATOMS: atom_id res chain seq x y z
N MET A 1 -52.80 33.72 -31.17
CA MET A 1 -51.76 34.76 -31.00
C MET A 1 -51.87 35.22 -29.56
N ASN A 2 -50.94 35.02 -28.64
CA ASN A 2 -49.55 34.61 -28.74
C ASN A 2 -49.21 33.68 -27.56
N LEU A 3 -48.39 32.68 -27.85
CA LEU A 3 -47.53 31.98 -26.90
C LEU A 3 -46.45 32.97 -26.43
N GLN A 4 -46.17 32.98 -25.13
CA GLN A 4 -45.01 33.62 -24.48
C GLN A 4 -44.99 33.10 -23.04
N ASP A 5 -43.91 32.63 -22.45
CA ASP A 5 -42.73 31.88 -22.88
C ASP A 5 -42.24 31.26 -21.56
N ASP A 6 -41.83 30.00 -21.60
CA ASP A 6 -41.27 29.25 -20.47
C ASP A 6 -40.04 29.99 -19.93
N GLN A 7 -40.10 30.42 -18.67
CA GLN A 7 -38.91 30.79 -17.90
C GLN A 7 -38.24 29.52 -17.36
N SER A 8 -37.67 28.73 -18.26
CA SER A 8 -36.56 27.86 -17.89
C SER A 8 -35.29 28.69 -18.04
N GLU A 9 -34.87 29.34 -16.94
CA GLU A 9 -33.51 29.86 -16.84
C GLU A 9 -32.55 28.68 -17.00
N GLU A 10 -32.05 28.56 -18.22
CA GLU A 10 -30.98 27.69 -18.63
C GLU A 10 -29.76 27.94 -17.72
N LEU A 11 -29.55 27.00 -16.80
CA LEU A 11 -28.34 26.77 -16.00
C LEU A 11 -27.14 26.37 -16.90
N PHE A 12 -26.97 27.02 -18.04
CA PHE A 12 -25.83 26.81 -18.91
C PHE A 12 -24.82 27.91 -18.64
N MET A 13 -23.82 27.57 -17.84
CA MET A 13 -22.58 28.33 -17.81
C MET A 13 -22.00 28.36 -19.23
N PRO A 14 -21.51 29.52 -19.70
CA PRO A 14 -20.93 29.63 -21.03
C PRO A 14 -19.74 28.67 -21.19
N GLU A 15 -19.72 27.92 -22.29
CA GLU A 15 -18.72 26.88 -22.62
C GLU A 15 -17.29 27.40 -22.78
N GLU A 16 -17.06 28.72 -22.68
CA GLU A 16 -15.77 29.38 -22.96
C GLU A 16 -14.82 29.49 -21.74
N GLU A 17 -15.21 29.00 -20.55
CA GLU A 17 -14.36 29.01 -19.33
C GLU A 17 -13.98 27.63 -18.79
N PHE A 18 -14.16 26.54 -19.55
CA PHE A 18 -13.40 25.31 -19.28
C PHE A 18 -12.01 25.44 -19.92
N SER A 19 -11.19 26.35 -19.40
CA SER A 19 -9.75 26.19 -19.57
C SER A 19 -9.39 24.84 -18.98
N ASP A 20 -8.74 23.96 -19.75
CA ASP A 20 -8.29 22.64 -19.33
C ASP A 20 -7.79 22.68 -17.88
N ILE A 21 -8.59 22.19 -16.92
CA ILE A 21 -8.22 22.19 -15.51
C ILE A 21 -7.13 21.14 -15.35
N GLN A 22 -5.88 21.58 -15.46
CA GLN A 22 -4.70 20.75 -15.32
C GLN A 22 -4.35 20.64 -13.82
N LEU A 23 -4.60 19.48 -13.24
CA LEU A 23 -4.11 19.17 -11.89
C LEU A 23 -2.61 18.86 -11.98
N ASN A 24 -1.77 19.69 -11.36
CA ASN A 24 -0.36 19.36 -11.22
C ASN A 24 -0.11 18.68 -9.87
N LEU A 25 0.65 17.59 -9.90
CA LEU A 25 1.05 16.88 -8.71
C LEU A 25 2.54 17.11 -8.47
N GLU A 26 2.85 17.68 -7.32
CA GLU A 26 4.22 17.85 -6.85
C GLU A 26 4.54 16.76 -5.83
N PHE A 27 5.68 16.11 -6.01
CA PHE A 27 6.18 15.11 -5.06
C PHE A 27 7.18 15.77 -4.14
N ALA A 28 6.96 15.64 -2.83
CA ALA A 28 7.81 16.20 -1.80
C ALA A 28 8.27 15.12 -0.82
N ASP A 29 9.43 15.35 -0.21
CA ASP A 29 9.96 14.50 0.84
C ASP A 29 9.05 14.54 2.07
N LEU A 30 9.03 13.47 2.84
CA LEU A 30 8.23 13.38 4.05
C LEU A 30 8.76 14.36 5.12
N SER A 31 7.84 14.99 5.84
CA SER A 31 8.16 15.92 6.91
C SER A 31 7.07 15.92 7.99
N GLU A 32 7.41 16.46 9.17
CA GLU A 32 6.46 16.63 10.27
C GLU A 32 5.26 17.52 9.90
N ASP A 33 5.42 18.41 8.92
CA ASP A 33 4.34 19.30 8.48
C ASP A 33 3.18 18.53 7.82
N PHE A 34 3.45 17.35 7.24
CA PHE A 34 2.43 16.50 6.59
C PHE A 34 1.82 15.45 7.52
N ARG A 35 2.18 15.46 8.81
CA ARG A 35 1.81 14.38 9.73
C ARG A 35 0.29 14.20 9.86
N SER A 36 -0.47 15.30 9.90
CA SER A 36 -1.93 15.26 10.09
C SER A 36 -2.64 14.64 8.87
N GLU A 37 -2.16 14.95 7.68
CA GLU A 37 -2.67 14.46 6.41
C GLU A 37 -2.33 12.98 6.24
N ILE A 38 -1.08 12.59 6.56
CA ILE A 38 -0.66 11.18 6.57
C ILE A 38 -1.50 10.38 7.55
N GLU A 39 -1.76 10.90 8.76
CA GLU A 39 -2.62 10.24 9.74
C GLU A 39 -4.05 10.05 9.22
N THR A 40 -4.61 11.07 8.57
CA THR A 40 -5.95 11.01 7.97
C THR A 40 -6.03 9.93 6.89
N LEU A 41 -5.05 9.92 5.97
CA LEU A 41 -4.97 8.95 4.88
C LEU A 41 -4.70 7.53 5.37
N ALA A 42 -3.84 7.36 6.38
CA ALA A 42 -3.59 6.08 7.03
C ALA A 42 -4.84 5.59 7.77
N SER A 43 -5.52 6.49 8.47
CA SER A 43 -6.75 6.19 9.21
C SER A 43 -7.84 5.70 8.27
N ALA A 44 -8.00 6.28 7.08
CA ALA A 44 -8.96 5.78 6.09
C ALA A 44 -8.77 4.29 5.76
N PHE A 45 -7.52 3.79 5.81
CA PHE A 45 -7.23 2.37 5.62
C PHE A 45 -7.35 1.55 6.90
N TRP A 46 -6.85 2.01 8.06
CA TRP A 46 -6.78 1.21 9.30
C TRP A 46 -8.01 1.34 10.21
N THR A 47 -8.88 2.31 9.96
CA THR A 47 -10.10 2.53 10.75
C THR A 47 -11.02 1.31 10.68
N GLN A 48 -11.72 1.03 11.78
CA GLN A 48 -12.58 -0.15 11.97
C GLN A 48 -11.84 -1.49 11.88
N THR A 49 -10.54 -1.49 12.17
CA THR A 49 -9.74 -2.72 12.26
C THR A 49 -9.16 -2.87 13.66
N PRO A 50 -8.76 -4.08 14.08
CA PRO A 50 -8.03 -4.28 15.34
C PRO A 50 -6.70 -3.50 15.43
N TYR A 51 -6.21 -2.98 14.30
CA TYR A 51 -4.96 -2.25 14.17
C TYR A 51 -5.18 -0.75 13.97
N SER A 52 -6.28 -0.17 14.46
CA SER A 52 -6.59 1.25 14.23
C SER A 52 -5.53 2.22 14.77
N GLU A 53 -4.87 1.86 15.88
CA GLU A 53 -3.77 2.65 16.46
C GLU A 53 -2.55 2.76 15.53
N LEU A 54 -2.42 1.82 14.59
CA LEU A 54 -1.33 1.80 13.62
C LEU A 54 -1.33 3.05 12.74
N ALA A 55 -2.50 3.65 12.44
CA ALA A 55 -2.55 4.87 11.64
C ALA A 55 -1.80 6.03 12.30
N PHE A 56 -2.00 6.24 13.61
CA PHE A 56 -1.36 7.29 14.38
C PHE A 56 0.16 7.07 14.48
N GLU A 57 0.56 5.84 14.81
CA GLU A 57 1.98 5.50 14.94
C GLU A 57 2.72 5.56 13.59
N LEU A 58 2.10 5.07 12.51
CA LEU A 58 2.67 5.19 11.16
C LEU A 58 2.80 6.65 10.75
N ALA A 59 1.82 7.51 11.02
CA ALA A 59 1.92 8.91 10.67
C ALA A 59 3.14 9.58 11.32
N LYS A 60 3.34 9.34 12.62
CA LYS A 60 4.50 9.82 13.37
C LYS A 60 5.82 9.25 12.85
N ILE A 61 5.86 7.96 12.51
CA ILE A 61 7.08 7.30 12.02
C ILE A 61 7.44 7.82 10.62
N VAL A 62 6.45 7.87 9.73
CA VAL A 62 6.62 8.27 8.33
C VAL A 62 6.99 9.75 8.25
N SER A 63 6.35 10.63 9.02
CA SER A 63 6.67 12.07 9.03
C SER A 63 8.08 12.38 9.54
N ALA A 64 8.63 11.50 10.38
CA ALA A 64 9.97 11.63 10.94
C ALA A 64 11.08 10.98 10.08
N GLN A 65 10.73 10.31 8.97
CA GLN A 65 11.66 9.59 8.10
C GLN A 65 11.62 10.15 6.66
N PRO A 66 12.39 11.21 6.37
CA PRO A 66 12.42 11.82 5.03
C PRO A 66 13.10 10.94 3.97
N GLU A 67 13.90 9.95 4.35
CA GLU A 67 14.81 9.28 3.40
C GLU A 67 14.15 8.30 2.44
N VAL A 68 13.03 7.69 2.81
CA VAL A 68 12.36 6.68 1.98
C VAL A 68 10.86 6.89 2.04
N GLY A 69 10.36 7.64 1.07
CA GLY A 69 8.96 7.95 0.96
C GLY A 69 8.69 9.36 0.47
N THR A 70 7.47 9.57 0.00
CA THR A 70 7.06 10.85 -0.56
C THR A 70 5.58 11.10 -0.31
N VAL A 71 5.20 12.38 -0.32
CA VAL A 71 3.82 12.83 -0.45
C VAL A 71 3.60 13.41 -1.84
N ALA A 72 2.41 13.20 -2.40
CA ALA A 72 1.95 13.95 -3.57
C ALA A 72 1.02 15.07 -3.12
N CYS A 73 1.36 16.30 -3.47
CA CYS A 73 0.60 17.51 -3.19
C CYS A 73 -0.06 18.01 -4.48
N GLY A 74 -1.31 18.46 -4.38
CA GLY A 74 -1.95 19.25 -5.44
C GLY A 74 -1.54 20.73 -5.39
N ASP A 75 -2.04 21.54 -6.33
CA ASP A 75 -1.69 22.95 -6.50
C ASP A 75 -1.90 23.81 -5.22
N ASP A 76 -2.87 23.45 -4.36
CA ASP A 76 -3.14 24.12 -3.09
C ASP A 76 -2.29 23.57 -1.91
N SER A 77 -1.17 22.90 -2.19
CA SER A 77 -0.34 22.20 -1.19
C SER A 77 -1.09 21.12 -0.37
N THR A 78 -2.27 20.71 -0.85
CA THR A 78 -3.06 19.67 -0.20
C THR A 78 -2.45 18.30 -0.50
N VAL A 79 -2.14 17.53 0.54
CA VAL A 79 -1.63 16.16 0.39
C VAL A 79 -2.74 15.24 -0.13
N LEU A 80 -2.54 14.69 -1.32
CA LEU A 80 -3.48 13.79 -1.98
C LEU A 80 -3.13 12.31 -1.79
N GLY A 81 -1.89 12.03 -1.41
CA GLY A 81 -1.41 10.70 -1.10
C GLY A 81 -0.02 10.69 -0.51
N TYR A 82 0.35 9.58 0.10
CA TYR A 82 1.70 9.28 0.57
C TYR A 82 2.07 7.82 0.26
N HIS A 83 3.36 7.59 0.12
CA HIS A 83 3.95 6.27 -0.07
C HIS A 83 5.28 6.22 0.65
N SER A 84 5.49 5.25 1.55
CA SER A 84 6.72 5.17 2.35
C SER A 84 7.04 3.74 2.74
N ILE A 85 8.33 3.44 2.88
CA ILE A 85 8.79 2.16 3.42
C ILE A 85 9.52 2.41 4.73
N VAL A 86 8.97 1.87 5.81
CA VAL A 86 9.52 2.01 7.17
C VAL A 86 10.21 0.72 7.60
N ASN A 87 11.36 0.78 8.25
CA ASN A 87 12.04 -0.43 8.70
C ASN A 87 11.37 -1.02 9.95
N PHE A 88 10.72 -2.19 9.82
CA PHE A 88 10.05 -2.85 10.95
C PHE A 88 10.96 -2.99 12.16
N GLY A 89 12.22 -3.41 11.95
CA GLY A 89 13.15 -3.71 13.03
C GLY A 89 13.47 -2.52 13.92
N GLN A 90 13.37 -1.29 13.40
CA GLN A 90 13.58 -0.08 14.19
C GLN A 90 12.41 0.19 15.14
N TYR A 91 11.20 -0.15 14.73
CA TYR A 91 9.96 0.25 15.41
C TYR A 91 9.24 -0.90 16.12
N LEU A 92 9.86 -2.08 16.25
CA LEU A 92 9.27 -3.22 16.99
C LEU A 92 8.96 -2.91 18.47
N HIS A 93 9.53 -1.85 19.03
CA HIS A 93 9.21 -1.38 20.40
C HIS A 93 7.87 -0.61 20.47
N VAL A 94 7.28 -0.27 19.32
CA VAL A 94 5.97 0.38 19.22
C VAL A 94 4.89 -0.69 19.16
N SER A 95 3.98 -0.71 20.14
CA SER A 95 3.00 -1.80 20.31
C SER A 95 2.12 -2.05 19.08
N ALA A 96 1.72 -1.01 18.35
CA ALA A 96 0.94 -1.14 17.12
C ALA A 96 1.75 -1.85 16.00
N ILE A 97 3.05 -1.55 15.89
CA ILE A 97 3.96 -2.18 14.92
C ILE A 97 4.24 -3.64 15.32
N GLU A 98 4.43 -3.89 16.62
CA GLU A 98 4.56 -5.25 17.17
C GLU A 98 3.32 -6.09 16.85
N SER A 99 2.12 -5.53 17.05
CA SER A 99 0.85 -6.20 16.73
C SER A 99 0.70 -6.54 15.25
N LEU A 100 1.16 -5.66 14.36
CA LEU A 100 1.20 -5.91 12.92
C LEU A 100 2.23 -6.99 12.56
N PHE A 101 3.38 -6.99 13.24
CA PHE A 101 4.39 -8.02 13.06
C PHE A 101 3.86 -9.39 13.52
N ASP A 102 3.16 -9.46 14.65
CA ASP A 102 2.50 -10.66 15.13
C ASP A 102 1.46 -11.20 14.15
N LEU A 103 0.69 -10.32 13.49
CA LEU A 103 -0.22 -10.71 12.42
C LEU A 103 0.54 -11.46 11.31
N LEU A 104 1.68 -10.92 10.85
CA LEU A 104 2.52 -11.58 9.86
C LEU A 104 3.06 -12.91 10.37
N LEU A 105 3.53 -12.98 11.62
CA LEU A 105 4.08 -14.22 12.18
C LEU A 105 3.02 -15.32 12.27
N ASN A 106 1.82 -14.98 12.73
CA ASN A 106 0.68 -15.89 12.81
C ASN A 106 0.29 -16.42 11.41
N ALA A 107 0.28 -15.54 10.41
CA ALA A 107 0.06 -15.91 9.02
C ALA A 107 1.14 -16.90 8.53
N LEU A 108 2.40 -16.58 8.75
CA LEU A 108 3.51 -17.42 8.28
C LEU A 108 3.47 -18.80 8.92
N GLU A 109 3.11 -18.90 10.19
CA GLU A 109 3.01 -20.17 10.90
C GLU A 109 1.95 -21.09 10.29
N GLU A 110 0.81 -20.54 9.84
CA GLU A 110 -0.25 -21.29 9.15
C GLU A 110 0.19 -21.79 7.77
N TYR A 111 0.94 -20.96 7.01
CA TYR A 111 1.26 -21.24 5.61
C TYR A 111 2.66 -21.84 5.37
N LYS A 112 3.56 -21.90 6.37
CA LYS A 112 4.96 -22.36 6.19
C LYS A 112 5.10 -23.80 5.70
N THR A 113 4.11 -24.67 5.89
CA THR A 113 4.16 -26.06 5.42
C THR A 113 3.61 -26.20 4.00
N ILE A 114 2.82 -25.22 3.56
CA ILE A 114 2.06 -25.23 2.30
C ILE A 114 2.78 -24.42 1.22
N LEU A 115 3.48 -23.35 1.61
CA LEU A 115 4.17 -22.43 0.71
C LEU A 115 5.69 -22.46 0.94
N PRO A 116 6.46 -23.12 0.05
CA PRO A 116 7.92 -23.16 0.17
C PRO A 116 8.60 -21.78 0.28
N PRO A 117 8.18 -20.73 -0.48
CA PRO A 117 8.74 -19.39 -0.31
C PRO A 117 8.48 -18.78 1.08
N ALA A 118 7.28 -18.98 1.63
CA ALA A 118 6.94 -18.53 2.99
C ALA A 118 7.77 -19.25 4.05
N LYS A 119 8.01 -20.56 3.87
CA LYS A 119 8.90 -21.35 4.73
C LYS A 119 10.32 -20.79 4.74
N LEU A 120 10.87 -20.49 3.55
CA LEU A 120 12.22 -19.97 3.40
C LEU A 120 12.33 -18.58 4.05
N PHE A 121 11.34 -17.71 3.82
CA PHE A 121 11.27 -16.40 4.46
C PHE A 121 11.25 -16.52 5.99
N TRP A 122 10.40 -17.39 6.54
CA TRP A 122 10.33 -17.66 7.98
C TRP A 122 11.67 -18.11 8.57
N GLN A 123 12.39 -19.00 7.88
CA GLN A 123 13.72 -19.44 8.30
C GLN A 123 14.73 -18.28 8.30
N ARG A 124 14.73 -17.44 7.27
CA ARG A 124 15.61 -16.27 7.17
C ARG A 124 15.30 -15.22 8.22
N LEU A 125 14.02 -15.01 8.53
CA LEU A 125 13.55 -14.12 9.58
C LEU A 125 14.09 -14.57 10.95
N LYS A 126 13.93 -15.86 11.28
CA LYS A 126 14.49 -16.46 12.52
C LYS A 126 16.02 -16.38 12.60
N ALA A 127 16.70 -16.45 11.46
CA ALA A 127 18.16 -16.32 11.40
C ALA A 127 18.64 -14.86 11.53
N GLY A 128 17.74 -13.87 11.60
CA GLY A 128 18.12 -12.45 11.69
C GLY A 128 18.72 -11.89 10.39
N THR A 129 18.49 -12.54 9.25
CA THR A 129 19.05 -12.16 7.95
C THR A 129 18.08 -11.32 7.11
N VAL A 130 16.88 -11.06 7.63
CA VAL A 130 15.86 -10.25 6.97
C VAL A 130 15.92 -8.83 7.50
N CYS A 131 16.14 -7.87 6.60
CA CYS A 131 15.83 -6.46 6.84
C CYS A 131 14.47 -6.19 6.20
N LEU A 132 13.42 -6.13 7.01
CA LEU A 132 12.05 -6.03 6.55
C LEU A 132 11.59 -4.57 6.52
N GLY A 133 11.35 -4.05 5.31
CA GLY A 133 10.62 -2.80 5.13
C GLY A 133 9.12 -3.05 5.19
N PHE A 134 8.36 -2.14 5.77
CA PHE A 134 6.91 -2.10 5.69
C PHE A 134 6.49 -1.03 4.71
N LEU A 135 5.89 -1.44 3.60
CA LEU A 135 5.30 -0.52 2.65
C LEU A 135 3.95 -0.04 3.18
N THR A 136 3.88 1.23 3.55
CA THR A 136 2.65 1.91 3.94
C THR A 136 2.29 2.99 2.93
N THR A 137 1.01 3.07 2.61
CA THR A 137 0.52 4.04 1.63
C THR A 137 -0.95 4.34 1.88
N GLY A 138 -1.30 5.61 1.75
CA GLY A 138 -2.66 6.13 1.82
C GLY A 138 -2.81 7.22 0.79
N ARG A 139 -3.92 7.23 0.07
CA ARG A 139 -4.21 8.18 -1.00
C ARG A 139 -5.71 8.28 -1.21
N TYR A 140 -6.16 9.36 -1.84
CA TYR A 140 -7.51 9.41 -2.35
C TYR A 140 -7.73 8.35 -3.44
N THR A 141 -8.94 7.80 -3.47
CA THR A 141 -9.31 6.69 -4.37
C THR A 141 -9.33 7.09 -5.83
N ASN A 142 -9.60 8.37 -6.12
CA ASN A 142 -9.66 8.96 -7.46
C ASN A 142 -8.30 9.44 -7.99
N LEU A 143 -7.20 9.21 -7.26
CA LEU A 143 -5.87 9.57 -7.76
C LEU A 143 -5.55 8.76 -9.04
N PRO A 144 -5.12 9.40 -10.13
CA PRO A 144 -4.91 8.72 -11.40
C PRO A 144 -3.71 7.74 -11.33
N MET A 145 -3.74 6.74 -12.19
CA MET A 145 -2.77 5.63 -12.15
C MET A 145 -1.33 6.05 -12.46
N ASN A 146 -1.13 7.07 -13.29
CA ASN A 146 0.18 7.67 -13.53
C ASN A 146 0.80 8.26 -12.25
N ALA A 147 0.00 8.90 -11.40
CA ALA A 147 0.44 9.40 -10.10
C ALA A 147 0.77 8.25 -9.13
N ILE A 148 -0.02 7.17 -9.18
CA ILE A 148 0.26 5.95 -8.42
C ILE A 148 1.60 5.35 -8.86
N ALA A 149 1.86 5.22 -10.16
CA ALA A 149 3.13 4.74 -10.69
C ALA A 149 4.31 5.63 -10.25
N ALA A 150 4.13 6.96 -10.25
CA ALA A 150 5.15 7.89 -9.80
C ALA A 150 5.54 7.70 -8.33
N PHE A 151 4.59 7.39 -7.43
CA PHE A 151 4.93 7.04 -6.03
C PHE A 151 5.93 5.87 -5.94
N TYR A 152 5.69 4.80 -6.70
CA TYR A 152 6.59 3.63 -6.69
C TYR A 152 7.96 3.96 -7.29
N GLN A 153 7.99 4.83 -8.31
CA GLN A 153 9.23 5.27 -8.92
C GLN A 153 10.07 6.13 -7.96
N VAL A 154 9.46 7.12 -7.31
CA VAL A 154 10.15 7.96 -6.32
C VAL A 154 10.71 7.12 -5.18
N VAL A 155 9.90 6.26 -4.58
CA VAL A 155 10.36 5.42 -3.46
C VAL A 155 11.38 4.37 -3.88
N LYS A 156 11.33 3.87 -5.11
CA LYS A 156 12.40 3.04 -5.67
C LYS A 156 13.72 3.82 -5.67
N ASP A 157 13.71 5.04 -6.22
CA ASP A 157 14.90 5.86 -6.37
C ASP A 157 15.45 6.30 -5.00
N ASP A 158 14.57 6.57 -4.03
CA ASP A 158 14.91 6.81 -2.63
C ASP A 158 15.63 5.62 -1.99
N ILE A 159 15.13 4.39 -2.18
CA ILE A 159 15.80 3.19 -1.65
C ILE A 159 17.19 3.04 -2.27
N GLU A 160 17.31 3.22 -3.59
CA GLU A 160 18.59 3.12 -4.30
C GLU A 160 19.59 4.17 -3.80
N TRP A 161 19.12 5.39 -3.51
CA TRP A 161 19.93 6.45 -2.94
C TRP A 161 20.30 6.18 -1.47
N ALA A 162 19.32 5.87 -0.61
CA ALA A 162 19.48 5.71 0.83
C ALA A 162 20.29 4.46 1.22
N SER A 163 20.23 3.40 0.40
CA SER A 163 21.04 2.19 0.58
C SER A 163 22.46 2.31 0.01
N GLY A 164 22.74 3.37 -0.76
CA GLY A 164 23.96 3.58 -1.51
C GLY A 164 25.17 4.02 -0.66
N ALA A 165 26.37 3.86 -1.23
CA ALA A 165 27.63 4.25 -0.57
C ALA A 165 27.82 5.77 -0.43
N LYS A 166 27.08 6.57 -1.22
CA LYS A 166 27.16 8.04 -1.22
C LYS A 166 26.18 8.70 -0.27
N TYR A 167 25.34 7.91 0.40
CA TYR A 167 24.35 8.41 1.34
C TYR A 167 25.03 9.12 2.52
N ASN A 168 24.55 10.34 2.83
CA ASN A 168 25.22 11.28 3.72
C ASN A 168 24.26 11.98 4.71
N SER A 169 23.18 11.32 5.14
CA SER A 169 22.28 11.83 6.19
C SER A 169 22.65 11.26 7.58
N SER A 170 22.03 11.83 8.63
CA SER A 170 22.20 11.45 10.02
C SER A 170 21.69 10.03 10.34
N THR A 171 20.70 9.55 9.60
CA THR A 171 20.13 8.21 9.78
C THR A 171 21.02 7.14 9.16
N PRO A 172 21.51 6.10 9.87
CA PRO A 172 22.42 5.13 9.28
C PRO A 172 21.90 4.38 8.03
N SER A 173 22.67 4.35 6.93
CA SER A 173 22.25 3.72 5.65
C SER A 173 21.90 2.24 5.72
N HIS A 174 22.43 1.49 6.69
CA HIS A 174 22.10 0.06 6.87
C HIS A 174 20.62 -0.17 7.18
N LEU A 175 19.90 0.85 7.64
CA LEU A 175 18.49 0.82 7.96
C LEU A 175 17.60 0.80 6.70
N PHE A 176 18.14 1.20 5.56
CA PHE A 176 17.44 1.24 4.27
C PHE A 176 17.89 0.11 3.32
N LYS A 177 18.72 -0.82 3.81
CA LYS A 177 19.18 -2.00 3.05
C LYS A 177 18.17 -3.15 3.16
N PHE A 178 16.94 -2.87 2.72
CA PHE A 178 15.83 -3.83 2.77
C PHE A 178 16.16 -5.08 1.95
N THR A 179 15.95 -6.25 2.55
CA THR A 179 16.00 -7.51 1.81
C THR A 179 14.61 -7.94 1.35
N HIS A 180 13.58 -7.55 2.09
CA HIS A 180 12.18 -7.83 1.79
C HIS A 180 11.31 -6.63 2.14
N ILE A 181 10.17 -6.51 1.45
CA ILE A 181 9.15 -5.50 1.69
C ILE A 181 7.85 -6.22 2.01
N LEU A 182 7.24 -5.88 3.14
CA LEU A 182 5.91 -6.30 3.53
C LEU A 182 4.90 -5.30 3.02
N TYR A 183 3.91 -5.77 2.30
CA TYR A 183 2.74 -5.00 1.89
C TYR A 183 1.48 -5.61 2.48
N VAL A 184 0.60 -4.76 3.02
CA VAL A 184 -0.70 -5.20 3.57
C VAL A 184 -1.81 -4.40 2.91
N THR A 185 -2.76 -5.10 2.30
CA THR A 185 -3.99 -4.52 1.74
C THR A 185 -5.22 -5.29 2.22
N LYS A 186 -6.41 -4.79 1.87
CA LYS A 186 -7.72 -5.40 2.16
C LYS A 186 -8.31 -5.95 0.86
N ALA A 187 -9.00 -7.07 0.95
CA ALA A 187 -9.79 -7.59 -0.15
C ALA A 187 -11.13 -8.14 0.33
N VAL A 188 -12.15 -8.05 -0.52
CA VAL A 188 -13.48 -8.64 -0.27
C VAL A 188 -13.61 -9.97 -1.02
N LEU A 189 -13.94 -11.02 -0.30
CA LEU A 189 -14.31 -12.34 -0.82
C LEU A 189 -15.73 -12.26 -1.39
N LYS A 190 -15.92 -12.51 -2.69
CA LYS A 190 -17.28 -12.68 -3.22
C LYS A 190 -17.83 -14.05 -2.83
N ASP A 191 -19.03 -14.08 -2.27
CA ASP A 191 -19.81 -15.29 -2.02
C ASP A 191 -20.23 -15.94 -3.34
N THR A 192 -19.38 -16.81 -3.88
CA THR A 192 -19.80 -17.79 -4.88
C THR A 192 -18.98 -19.07 -4.71
N GLU A 193 -19.27 -19.80 -3.63
CA GLU A 193 -19.85 -21.16 -3.65
C GLU A 193 -19.68 -21.84 -2.26
N PRO A 194 -20.67 -22.62 -1.79
CA PRO A 194 -20.62 -23.25 -0.49
C PRO A 194 -19.65 -24.44 -0.52
N SER A 195 -18.41 -24.25 -0.08
CA SER A 195 -17.52 -25.40 0.15
C SER A 195 -17.75 -26.00 1.54
N ALA A 196 -18.95 -26.53 1.78
CA ALA A 196 -19.22 -27.43 2.91
C ALA A 196 -18.51 -28.80 2.77
N ASN A 197 -17.64 -29.00 1.78
CA ASN A 197 -16.94 -30.26 1.50
C ASN A 197 -15.42 -30.15 1.20
N GLN A 198 -14.73 -29.05 1.56
CA GLN A 198 -13.25 -28.99 1.44
C GLN A 198 -12.52 -29.06 2.79
N ILE A 199 -13.02 -29.89 3.70
CA ILE A 199 -12.30 -30.27 4.93
C ILE A 199 -11.13 -31.24 4.60
N ASN A 200 -11.04 -31.76 3.37
CA ASN A 200 -9.95 -32.63 2.94
C ASN A 200 -9.25 -32.10 1.67
N GLY A 201 -8.27 -31.20 1.82
CA GLY A 201 -7.44 -30.75 0.70
C GLY A 201 -6.72 -29.41 0.90
N PHE A 202 -5.79 -29.34 1.85
CA PHE A 202 -4.86 -28.21 2.04
C PHE A 202 -3.77 -28.18 0.94
N THR A 203 -4.13 -28.03 -0.34
CA THR A 203 -3.17 -28.12 -1.47
C THR A 203 -3.27 -27.01 -2.52
N THR A 204 -4.07 -25.97 -2.33
CA THR A 204 -4.17 -24.89 -3.33
C THR A 204 -3.51 -23.60 -2.86
N ASN A 205 -2.64 -23.06 -3.72
CA ASN A 205 -2.03 -21.74 -3.58
C ASN A 205 -3.13 -20.70 -3.20
N PRO A 206 -2.97 -19.88 -2.15
CA PRO A 206 -3.96 -18.87 -1.77
C PRO A 206 -4.33 -17.92 -2.91
N LEU A 207 -3.45 -17.74 -3.91
CA LEU A 207 -3.72 -17.02 -5.17
C LEU A 207 -4.86 -17.65 -6.00
N ASN A 208 -5.08 -18.95 -5.91
CA ASN A 208 -6.20 -19.60 -6.60
C ASN A 208 -7.56 -19.16 -6.03
N ARG A 209 -7.61 -18.78 -4.75
CA ARG A 209 -8.81 -18.20 -4.13
C ARG A 209 -9.00 -16.72 -4.48
N LEU A 210 -7.98 -16.06 -5.05
CA LEU A 210 -7.99 -14.63 -5.45
C LEU A 210 -8.49 -14.39 -6.88
N LYS A 211 -8.74 -15.43 -7.68
CA LYS A 211 -9.24 -15.29 -9.06
C LYS A 211 -10.63 -14.62 -9.05
N LYS A 212 -10.68 -13.33 -9.40
CA LYS A 212 -11.83 -12.40 -9.43
C LYS A 212 -12.33 -11.90 -8.06
N ARG A 213 -11.44 -11.32 -7.24
CA ARG A 213 -11.85 -10.53 -6.05
C ARG A 213 -11.84 -9.02 -6.32
N SER A 214 -12.62 -8.29 -5.54
CA SER A 214 -12.52 -6.83 -5.44
C SER A 214 -11.39 -6.51 -4.46
N LEU A 215 -10.18 -6.30 -4.97
CA LEU A 215 -9.07 -5.71 -4.20
C LEU A 215 -9.43 -4.26 -3.85
N ALA A 216 -8.89 -3.75 -2.75
CA ALA A 216 -9.16 -2.38 -2.33
C ALA A 216 -8.57 -1.35 -3.30
N ARG A 217 -7.47 -1.69 -3.96
CA ARG A 217 -6.75 -0.79 -4.86
C ARG A 217 -6.40 -1.48 -6.19
N PRO A 218 -6.39 -0.75 -7.32
CA PRO A 218 -6.03 -1.32 -8.62
C PRO A 218 -4.60 -1.88 -8.65
N GLU A 219 -3.63 -1.17 -8.06
CA GLU A 219 -2.22 -1.56 -8.02
C GLU A 219 -1.94 -2.84 -7.20
N ASP A 220 -2.89 -3.26 -6.34
CA ASP A 220 -2.75 -4.46 -5.52
C ASP A 220 -2.52 -5.72 -6.35
N THR A 221 -3.11 -5.79 -7.56
CA THR A 221 -2.95 -6.93 -8.47
C THR A 221 -1.48 -7.09 -8.87
N THR A 222 -0.87 -6.01 -9.34
CA THR A 222 0.52 -5.96 -9.79
C THR A 222 1.49 -6.30 -8.64
N ILE A 223 1.20 -5.79 -7.43
CA ILE A 223 1.99 -6.11 -6.22
C ILE A 223 1.93 -7.61 -5.92
N ILE A 224 0.73 -8.20 -5.92
CA ILE A 224 0.54 -9.62 -5.64
C ILE A 224 1.27 -10.48 -6.68
N GLU A 225 1.21 -10.12 -7.96
CA GLU A 225 1.89 -10.85 -9.03
C GLU A 225 3.42 -10.79 -8.93
N CYS A 226 3.96 -9.67 -8.45
CA CYS A 226 5.40 -9.49 -8.26
C CYS A 226 5.94 -10.04 -6.93
N SER A 227 5.05 -10.46 -6.02
CA SER A 227 5.39 -10.94 -4.69
C SER A 227 6.03 -12.33 -4.70
N LEU A 228 6.91 -12.61 -3.72
CA LEU A 228 7.45 -13.95 -3.51
C LEU A 228 6.35 -14.92 -3.07
N PHE A 229 5.45 -14.42 -2.23
CA PHE A 229 4.24 -15.10 -1.80
C PHE A 229 3.25 -14.09 -1.22
N THR A 230 1.98 -14.49 -1.20
CA THR A 230 0.88 -13.73 -0.60
C THR A 230 0.11 -14.65 0.33
N LEU A 231 -0.21 -14.14 1.52
CA LEU A 231 -0.98 -14.81 2.55
C LEU A 231 -2.34 -14.13 2.67
N LEU A 232 -3.36 -14.92 3.02
CA LEU A 232 -4.73 -14.46 3.19
C LEU A 232 -5.21 -14.81 4.59
N ILE A 233 -5.65 -13.79 5.34
CA ILE A 233 -6.13 -13.96 6.71
C ILE A 233 -7.51 -13.30 6.82
N PRO A 234 -8.53 -13.96 7.38
CA PRO A 234 -9.80 -13.32 7.67
C PRO A 234 -9.61 -12.09 8.57
N ALA A 235 -10.15 -10.93 8.18
CA ALA A 235 -9.99 -9.69 8.97
C ALA A 235 -10.96 -9.65 10.16
N SER A 236 -12.09 -10.35 10.08
CA SER A 236 -12.99 -10.61 11.21
C SER A 236 -13.82 -11.88 10.98
N LEU A 237 -14.30 -12.48 12.07
CA LEU A 237 -15.28 -13.56 12.03
C LEU A 237 -16.61 -13.00 11.51
N GLY A 238 -16.98 -13.31 10.26
CA GLY A 238 -18.29 -12.97 9.69
C GLY A 238 -18.29 -11.79 8.71
N SER A 239 -17.15 -11.16 8.40
CA SER A 239 -17.04 -10.27 7.24
C SER A 239 -16.36 -10.98 6.07
N PHE A 240 -16.78 -10.64 4.86
CA PHE A 240 -16.10 -11.06 3.63
C PHE A 240 -14.72 -10.41 3.44
N THR A 241 -14.29 -9.59 4.40
CA THR A 241 -13.03 -8.85 4.33
C THR A 241 -11.89 -9.74 4.80
N CYS A 242 -10.83 -9.79 4.02
CA CYS A 242 -9.57 -10.45 4.38
C CYS A 242 -8.41 -9.47 4.28
N TRP A 243 -7.43 -9.69 5.14
CA TRP A 243 -6.08 -9.15 5.00
C TRP A 243 -5.36 -9.92 3.90
N VAL A 244 -4.79 -9.17 2.98
CA VAL A 244 -3.89 -9.68 1.95
C VAL A 244 -2.49 -9.20 2.34
N ILE A 245 -1.65 -10.15 2.73
CA ILE A 245 -0.29 -9.88 3.19
C ILE A 245 0.67 -10.40 2.12
N SER A 246 1.31 -9.48 1.42
CA SER A 246 2.25 -9.77 0.34
C SER A 246 3.67 -9.49 0.79
N VAL A 247 4.57 -10.44 0.53
CA VAL A 247 6.00 -10.28 0.83
C VAL A 247 6.76 -10.26 -0.50
N LEU A 248 7.44 -9.15 -0.76
CA LEU A 248 8.28 -8.95 -1.93
C LEU A 248 9.76 -9.06 -1.52
N ASP A 249 10.59 -9.55 -2.43
CA ASP A 249 12.01 -9.17 -2.40
C ASP A 249 12.18 -7.75 -2.97
N LEU A 250 13.34 -7.15 -2.76
CA LEU A 250 13.61 -5.81 -3.30
C LEU A 250 13.44 -5.77 -4.83
N GLY A 251 13.88 -6.82 -5.53
CA GLY A 251 13.65 -6.96 -6.96
C GLY A 251 12.17 -7.03 -7.35
N GLY A 252 11.32 -7.59 -6.50
CA GLY A 252 9.87 -7.61 -6.66
C GLY A 252 9.26 -6.22 -6.60
N TYR A 253 9.68 -5.39 -5.66
CA TYR A 253 9.23 -3.99 -5.62
C TYR A 253 9.63 -3.22 -6.88
N PHE A 254 10.86 -3.43 -7.40
CA PHE A 254 11.29 -2.80 -8.64
C PHE A 254 10.50 -3.29 -9.87
N ARG A 255 10.08 -4.57 -9.88
CA ARG A 255 9.17 -5.07 -10.92
C ARG A 255 7.79 -4.41 -10.84
N VAL A 256 7.26 -4.16 -9.64
CA VAL A 256 6.00 -3.41 -9.46
C VAL A 256 6.13 -2.00 -10.01
N SER A 257 7.16 -1.27 -9.59
CA SER A 257 7.43 0.10 -10.06
C SER A 257 7.49 0.17 -11.58
N LYS A 258 8.21 -0.76 -12.21
CA LYS A 258 8.29 -0.84 -13.67
C LYS A 258 6.94 -1.19 -14.32
N ALA A 259 6.25 -2.21 -13.83
CA ALA A 259 4.99 -2.66 -14.42
C ALA A 259 3.91 -1.58 -14.37
N LEU A 260 3.81 -0.83 -13.26
CA LEU A 260 2.87 0.29 -13.13
C LEU A 260 3.23 1.47 -14.04
N ALA A 261 4.51 1.66 -14.38
CA ALA A 261 4.95 2.70 -15.32
C ALA A 261 4.74 2.31 -16.78
N ASP A 262 4.80 1.01 -17.09
CA ASP A 262 4.62 0.45 -18.44
C ASP A 262 3.13 0.22 -18.80
N GLU A 263 2.21 0.26 -17.83
CA GLU A 263 0.77 0.22 -18.09
C GLU A 263 0.32 1.55 -18.74
N ASP A 264 0.15 1.54 -20.06
CA ASP A 264 -0.54 2.62 -20.78
C ASP A 264 -2.00 2.67 -20.28
N PHE A 265 -2.30 3.62 -19.40
CA PHE A 265 -3.66 3.88 -18.93
C PHE A 265 -4.40 4.70 -19.98
N ASP A 266 -4.94 4.03 -21.01
CA ASP A 266 -5.89 4.57 -21.98
C ASP A 266 -7.24 4.96 -21.35
#